data_AF-A0A840J6J3-F1
#
_entry.id   AF-A0A840J6J3-F1
#
_cell.length_a   1.000
_cell.length_b   1.000
_cell.length_c   1.000
_cell.angle_alpha   90.00
_cell.angle_beta   90.00
_cell.angle_gamma   90.00
#
_symmetry.space_group_name_H-M   'P 1'
#
loop_
_entity.id
_entity.type
_entity.pdbx_description
1 polymer ?
#
loop_
_entity_poly.entity_id
_entity_poly.type
_entity_poly.pdbx_seq_one_letter_code
_entity_poly.pdbx_strand_id
1 'polypeptide(L)' 'MKTGEETAPAVLTVFELRVAELAATGTPATAIAETLGVSANAVAEQLRTIYRKLGPPRSVSRGGR' A
#
# COMPACT_ATOMS: atom_id res chain seq x y z
N MET A 1 6.22 -10.50 24.77
CA MET A 1 7.16 -9.91 23.79
C MET A 1 6.64 -10.26 22.41
N LYS A 2 6.54 -9.28 21.49
CA LYS A 2 6.37 -9.35 20.02
C LYS A 2 5.48 -10.50 19.48
N THR A 3 4.38 -10.24 18.79
CA THR A 3 4.30 -9.40 17.59
C THR A 3 2.83 -9.07 17.36
N GLY A 4 2.57 -7.81 16.98
CA GLY A 4 1.22 -7.35 16.65
C GLY A 4 0.58 -8.24 15.60
N GLU A 5 -0.71 -8.44 15.77
CA GLU A 5 -1.67 -9.02 14.84
C GLU A 5 -1.23 -8.76 13.39
N GLU A 6 -0.74 -9.82 12.74
CA GLU A 6 -0.48 -9.85 11.31
C GLU A 6 -1.83 -9.90 10.60
N THR A 7 -2.57 -8.80 10.62
CA THR A 7 -3.77 -8.63 9.80
C THR A 7 -3.29 -8.37 8.37
N ALA A 8 -2.66 -9.37 7.74
CA ALA A 8 -2.39 -9.36 6.32
C ALA A 8 -3.74 -9.16 5.61
N PRO A 9 -3.94 -8.07 4.84
CA PRO A 9 -5.19 -7.89 4.13
C PRO A 9 -5.21 -8.96 3.03
N ALA A 10 -6.00 -10.02 3.24
CA ALA A 10 -6.24 -11.12 2.30
C ALA A 10 -6.92 -10.67 0.96
N VAL A 11 -6.80 -9.40 0.57
CA VAL A 11 -7.49 -8.74 -0.53
C VAL A 11 -6.54 -8.27 -1.64
N LEU A 12 -5.24 -8.11 -1.33
CA LEU A 12 -4.25 -7.67 -2.31
C LEU A 12 -3.66 -8.88 -3.05
N THR A 13 -3.58 -8.77 -4.37
CA THR A 13 -2.76 -9.68 -5.19
C THR A 13 -1.27 -9.50 -4.87
N VAL A 14 -0.44 -10.47 -5.24
CA VAL A 14 1.02 -10.39 -5.05
C VAL A 14 1.62 -9.11 -5.66
N PHE A 15 1.14 -8.70 -6.82
CA PHE A 15 1.60 -7.48 -7.48
C PHE A 15 1.14 -6.22 -6.73
N GLU A 16 -0.12 -6.18 -6.29
CA GLU A 16 -0.64 -5.07 -5.48
C GLU A 16 0.08 -4.94 -4.15
N LEU A 17 0.43 -6.07 -3.52
CA LEU A 17 1.20 -6.09 -2.29
C LEU A 17 2.57 -5.44 -2.50
N ARG A 18 3.30 -5.79 -3.58
CA ARG A 18 4.59 -5.17 -3.88
C ARG A 18 4.50 -3.68 -4.15
N VAL A 19 3.49 -3.24 -4.90
CA VAL A 19 3.24 -1.81 -5.12
C VAL A 19 2.93 -1.10 -3.79
N ALA A 20 2.11 -1.71 -2.93
CA ALA A 20 1.74 -1.15 -1.63
C ALA A 20 2.94 -1.05 -0.67
N GLU A 21 3.79 -2.06 -0.63
CA GLU A 21 5.01 -2.07 0.21
C GLU A 21 5.99 -0.97 -0.20
N LEU A 22 6.25 -0.82 -1.51
CA LEU A 22 7.12 0.26 -2.00
C LEU A 22 6.50 1.64 -1.76
N ALA A 23 5.19 1.79 -1.91
CA ALA A 23 4.51 3.04 -1.61
C ALA A 23 4.55 3.38 -0.10
N ALA A 24 4.48 2.36 0.77
CA ALA A 24 4.55 2.54 2.22
C ALA A 24 5.92 3.07 2.69
N THR A 25 6.99 2.87 1.92
CA THR A 25 8.30 3.47 2.20
C THR A 25 8.46 4.90 1.68
N GLY A 26 7.41 5.46 1.06
CA GLY A 26 7.47 6.79 0.43
C GLY A 26 8.09 6.78 -0.97
N THR A 27 8.26 5.60 -1.58
CA THR A 27 8.79 5.50 -2.95
C THR A 27 7.81 6.12 -3.94
N PRO A 28 8.24 7.04 -4.83
CA PRO A 28 7.36 7.65 -5.80
C PRO A 28 6.92 6.64 -6.88
N ALA A 29 5.72 6.83 -7.43
CA ALA A 29 5.14 5.91 -8.41
C ALA A 29 6.02 5.66 -9.65
N THR A 30 6.82 6.64 -10.06
CA THR A 30 7.78 6.50 -11.17
C THR A 30 8.90 5.53 -10.83
N ALA A 31 9.50 5.63 -9.64
CA ALA A 31 10.55 4.71 -9.19
C ALA A 31 9.99 3.29 -8.94
N ILE A 32 8.74 3.19 -8.46
CA ILE A 32 8.03 1.90 -8.37
C ILE A 32 7.87 1.28 -9.77
N ALA A 33 7.51 2.09 -10.76
CA ALA A 33 7.32 1.63 -12.13
C ALA A 33 8.62 1.10 -12.75
N GLU A 34 9.73 1.82 -12.55
CA GLU A 34 11.06 1.39 -12.96
C GLU A 34 11.46 0.07 -12.28
N THR A 35 11.22 -0.04 -10.97
CA THR A 35 11.55 -1.24 -10.17
C THR A 35 10.77 -2.48 -10.64
N LEU A 36 9.51 -2.29 -11.02
CA LEU A 36 8.61 -3.38 -11.41
C LEU A 36 8.55 -3.62 -12.92
N GLY A 37 9.24 -2.82 -13.73
CA GLY A 37 9.23 -2.94 -15.20
C GLY A 37 7.87 -2.63 -15.83
N VAL A 38 7.09 -1.72 -15.26
CA VAL A 38 5.75 -1.32 -15.74
C VAL A 38 5.69 0.19 -16.01
N SER A 39 4.56 0.68 -16.53
CA SER A 39 4.36 2.12 -16.71
C SER A 39 3.98 2.82 -15.40
N ALA A 40 4.39 4.08 -15.25
CA ALA A 40 3.99 4.91 -14.11
C ALA A 40 2.47 5.08 -14.01
N ASN A 41 1.76 5.12 -15.14
CA ASN A 41 0.31 5.18 -15.17
C ASN A 41 -0.32 3.90 -14.60
N ALA A 42 0.22 2.73 -14.95
CA ALA A 42 -0.24 1.46 -14.39
C ALA A 42 -0.06 1.43 -12.86
N VAL A 43 1.08 1.92 -12.35
CA VAL A 43 1.30 2.04 -10.90
C VAL A 43 0.28 2.98 -10.25
N ALA A 44 0.00 4.14 -10.87
CA ALA A 44 -0.98 5.09 -10.34
C ALA A 44 -2.40 4.50 -10.26
N GLU A 45 -2.82 3.78 -11.30
CA GLU A 45 -4.09 3.05 -11.32
C GLU A 45 -4.13 1.94 -10.26
N GLN A 46 -3.02 1.21 -10.09
CA GLN A 46 -2.90 0.16 -9.09
C GLN A 46 -2.99 0.73 -7.66
N LEU A 47 -2.30 1.85 -7.38
CA LEU A 47 -2.37 2.54 -6.09
C LEU A 47 -3.79 2.99 -5.78
N ARG A 48 -4.52 3.54 -6.75
CA ARG A 48 -5.92 3.92 -6.57
C ARG A 48 -6.80 2.71 -6.20
N THR A 49 -6.55 1.56 -6.81
CA THR A 49 -7.27 0.31 -6.48
C THR A 49 -6.88 -0.23 -5.11
N ILE A 50 -5.58 -0.21 -4.76
CA ILE A 50 -5.07 -0.59 -3.45
C ILE A 50 -5.70 0.28 -2.35
N TYR A 51 -5.71 1.61 -2.49
CA TYR A 51 -6.32 2.49 -1.50
C TYR A 51 -7.83 2.26 -1.34
N ARG A 52 -8.53 1.91 -2.42
CA ARG A 52 -9.95 1.49 -2.32
C ARG A 52 -10.11 0.17 -1.57
N LYS A 53 -9.22 -0.80 -1.78
CA LYS A 53 -9.23 -2.10 -1.10
C LYS A 53 -8.89 -2.01 0.38
N LEU A 54 -7.93 -1.17 0.74
CA LEU A 54 -7.48 -0.97 2.12
C LEU A 54 -8.44 -0.07 2.93
N GLY A 55 -9.32 0.66 2.25
CA GLY A 55 -10.22 1.63 2.85
C GLY A 55 -9.51 2.92 3.24
N PRO A 56 -10.26 3.95 3.69
CA PRO A 56 -9.64 5.16 4.22
C PRO A 56 -8.72 4.80 5.39
N PRO A 57 -7.58 5.50 5.55
CA PRO A 57 -6.70 5.29 6.69
C PRO A 57 -7.53 5.38 7.95
N ARG A 58 -7.51 4.31 8.75
CA ARG A 58 -8.21 4.29 10.03
C ARG A 58 -7.65 5.47 10.81
N SER A 59 -8.47 6.47 11.05
CA SER A 59 -8.13 7.56 11.96
C SER A 59 -7.88 6.89 13.31
N VAL A 60 -6.60 6.66 13.62
CA VAL A 60 -6.19 6.24 14.95
C VAL A 60 -6.68 7.35 15.86
N SER A 61 -7.75 7.06 16.59
CA SER A 61 -8.22 7.90 17.69
C SER A 61 -7.07 7.93 18.69
N ARG A 62 -6.17 8.91 18.54
CA ARG A 62 -5.25 9.29 19.61
C ARG A 62 -6.16 9.84 20.67
N GLY A 63 -6.47 9.00 21.66
CA GLY A 63 -7.26 9.35 22.83
C GLY A 63 -6.81 10.71 23.33
N GLY A 64 -7.68 11.69 23.15
CA GLY A 64 -7.47 13.03 23.66
C GLY A 64 -7.71 13.02 25.15
N ARG A 65 -6.63 13.36 25.87
CA ARG A 65 -6.54 13.92 27.23
C ARG A 65 -7.46 13.34 28.31
#